data_AF-A0A661TRV9-F1
#
_entry.id   AF-A0A661TRV9-F1
#
_cell.length_a   1.000
_cell.length_b   1.000
_cell.length_c   1.000
_cell.angle_alpha   90.00
_cell.angle_beta   90.00
_cell.angle_gamma   90.00
#
_symmetry.space_group_name_H-M   'P 1'
#
loop_
_entity.id
_entity.type
_entity.pdbx_description
1 polymer ?
#
loop_
_entity_poly.entity_id
_entity_poly.type
_entity_poly.pdbx_seq_one_letter_code
_entity_poly.pdbx_strand_id
1 'polypeptide(L)'
;MKDYEDIQNYPAKHNFDLDKVGVSDVKYPITVMDKKNKWQNTIASVTMTVFLPHQYRGTHMSRFIEILNRHRGKITTTAVRGILEEMKVRFQA
;
A
#
# COMPACT_ATOMS: atom_id res chain seq x y z
N MET A 1 -26.07 -0.63 4.03
CA MET A 1 -24.65 -0.27 3.85
C MET A 1 -24.59 1.24 3.98
N LYS A 2 -23.86 1.79 4.95
CA LYS A 2 -23.85 3.24 5.22
C LYS A 2 -22.83 3.84 4.25
N ASP A 3 -23.29 4.62 3.27
CA ASP A 3 -22.39 5.38 2.40
C ASP A 3 -21.71 6.45 3.26
N TYR A 4 -20.42 6.24 3.51
CA TYR A 4 -19.57 7.26 4.11
C TYR A 4 -19.11 8.17 2.99
N GLU A 5 -19.35 9.46 3.16
CA GLU A 5 -18.87 10.49 2.24
C GLU A 5 -17.34 10.42 2.15
N ASP A 6 -16.80 10.60 0.94
CA ASP A 6 -15.36 10.54 0.68
C ASP A 6 -14.66 11.79 1.23
N ILE A 7 -14.50 11.81 2.56
CA ILE A 7 -13.91 12.93 3.29
C ILE A 7 -12.44 13.19 2.94
N GLN A 8 -11.76 12.22 2.29
CA GLN A 8 -10.34 12.27 1.96
C GLN A 8 -10.06 13.05 0.67
N ASN A 9 -11.05 13.13 -0.24
CA ASN A 9 -10.97 13.96 -1.45
C ASN A 9 -11.25 15.45 -1.20
N TYR A 10 -11.62 15.83 0.01
CA TYR A 10 -11.80 17.23 0.35
C TYR A 10 -10.46 17.98 0.31
N PRO A 11 -10.48 19.31 0.16
CA PRO A 11 -9.27 20.12 0.29
C PRO A 11 -8.60 19.90 1.64
N ALA A 12 -7.26 19.83 1.61
CA ALA A 12 -6.48 19.72 2.83
C ALA A 12 -6.71 20.94 3.73
N LYS A 13 -6.69 20.72 5.04
CA LYS A 13 -6.72 21.81 6.03
C LYS A 13 -5.30 22.26 6.41
N HIS A 14 -4.29 21.78 5.70
CA HIS A 14 -2.87 21.88 6.05
C HIS A 14 -2.16 22.50 4.86
N ASN A 15 -1.20 23.40 5.10
CA ASN A 15 -0.46 24.09 4.04
C ASN A 15 0.95 23.49 3.82
N PHE A 16 1.13 22.20 4.11
CA PHE A 16 2.41 21.52 3.98
C PHE A 16 2.21 20.11 3.41
N ASP A 17 3.20 19.64 2.65
CA ASP A 17 3.22 18.29 2.09
C ASP A 17 3.47 17.25 3.18
N LEU A 18 2.98 16.02 2.96
CA LEU A 18 3.34 14.88 3.82
C LEU A 18 4.29 13.96 3.05
N ASP A 19 5.51 13.84 3.56
CA ASP A 19 6.55 13.01 2.94
C ASP A 19 6.16 11.53 2.84
N LYS A 20 5.43 11.02 3.85
CA LYS A 20 5.02 9.61 3.94
C LYS A 20 3.64 9.49 4.58
N VAL A 21 2.68 9.00 3.80
CA VAL A 21 1.34 8.64 4.26
C VAL A 21 0.99 7.23 3.77
N GLY A 22 0.41 6.41 4.65
CA GLY A 22 -0.08 5.09 4.27
C GLY A 22 -0.33 4.19 5.46
N VAL A 23 -0.03 2.89 5.30
CA VAL A 23 -0.27 1.85 6.30
C VAL A 23 1.04 1.25 6.79
N SER A 24 1.10 0.91 8.08
CA SER A 24 2.28 0.35 8.74
C SER A 24 1.92 -0.89 9.58
N ASP A 25 2.88 -1.77 9.76
CA ASP A 25 2.77 -3.05 10.49
C ASP A 25 1.57 -3.92 10.08
N VAL A 26 1.27 -3.94 8.77
CA VAL A 26 0.25 -4.83 8.23
C VAL A 26 0.80 -6.26 8.22
N LYS A 27 0.26 -7.14 9.06
CA LYS A 27 0.59 -8.58 9.03
C LYS A 27 -0.02 -9.22 7.79
N TYR A 28 0.82 -9.76 6.92
CA TYR A 28 0.37 -10.31 5.65
C TYR A 28 1.07 -11.64 5.30
N PRO A 29 0.32 -12.67 4.88
CA PRO A 29 0.91 -13.95 4.48
C PRO A 29 1.65 -13.83 3.14
N ILE A 30 2.89 -14.31 3.10
CA ILE A 30 3.75 -14.27 1.91
C ILE A 30 4.40 -15.64 1.66
N THR A 31 4.93 -15.81 0.46
CA THR A 31 5.70 -17.01 0.07
C THR A 31 7.09 -16.57 -0.37
N VAL A 32 8.13 -17.08 0.30
CA VAL A 32 9.54 -16.76 0.03
C VAL A 32 10.28 -17.97 -0.52
N MET A 33 11.31 -17.72 -1.34
CA MET A 33 12.20 -18.76 -1.87
C MET A 33 13.42 -18.90 -0.97
N ASP A 34 13.65 -20.10 -0.46
CA ASP A 34 14.84 -20.48 0.30
C ASP A 34 16.02 -20.78 -0.63
N LYS A 35 17.25 -20.64 -0.12
CA LYS A 35 18.52 -20.96 -0.80
C LYS A 35 18.58 -22.38 -1.35
N LYS A 36 17.80 -23.30 -0.78
CA LYS A 36 17.67 -24.69 -1.24
C LYS A 36 16.60 -24.87 -2.34
N ASN A 37 16.20 -23.79 -3.03
CA ASN A 37 15.13 -23.77 -4.04
C ASN A 37 13.79 -24.32 -3.52
N LYS A 38 13.49 -24.10 -2.23
CA LYS A 38 12.21 -24.47 -1.62
C LYS A 38 11.37 -23.24 -1.38
N TRP A 39 10.08 -23.31 -1.71
CA TRP A 39 9.10 -22.29 -1.37
C TRP A 39 8.65 -22.47 0.08
N GLN A 40 8.63 -21.38 0.86
CA GLN A 40 8.19 -21.38 2.25
C GLN A 40 7.11 -20.33 2.47
N ASN A 41 6.03 -20.70 3.15
CA ASN A 41 4.98 -19.77 3.56
C ASN A 41 5.29 -19.18 4.94
N THR A 42 5.15 -17.87 5.08
CA THR A 42 5.39 -17.16 6.33
C THR A 42 4.50 -15.92 6.44
N ILE A 43 4.57 -15.19 7.56
CA ILE A 43 3.89 -13.91 7.77
C ILE A 43 4.93 -12.79 7.78
N ALA A 44 4.69 -11.76 6.97
CA ALA A 44 5.49 -10.55 6.94
C ALA A 44 4.78 -9.38 7.66
N SER A 45 5.59 -8.46 8.19
CA SER A 45 5.14 -7.11 8.55
C SER A 45 5.39 -6.18 7.37
N VAL A 46 4.33 -5.59 6.83
CA VAL A 46 4.39 -4.71 5.65
C VAL A 46 4.11 -3.26 6.04
N THR A 47 4.94 -2.35 5.52
CA THR A 47 4.71 -0.90 5.56
C THR A 47 4.71 -0.37 4.13
N MET A 48 3.68 0.38 3.78
CA MET A 48 3.49 0.96 2.45
C MET A 48 3.11 2.42 2.59
N THR A 49 3.87 3.31 1.96
CA THR A 49 3.69 4.76 2.06
C THR A 49 3.85 5.42 0.70
N VAL A 50 3.15 6.53 0.49
CA VAL A 50 3.30 7.43 -0.66
C VAL A 50 3.55 8.85 -0.18
N PHE A 51 4.11 9.67 -1.07
CA PHE A 51 4.13 11.12 -0.90
C PHE A 51 2.71 11.66 -1.07
N LEU A 52 2.31 12.63 -0.26
CA LEU A 52 1.01 13.29 -0.39
C LEU A 52 1.22 14.80 -0.51
N PRO A 53 0.99 15.38 -1.70
CA PRO A 53 1.00 16.84 -1.87
C PRO A 53 -0.08 17.51 -1.01
N HIS A 54 0.22 18.71 -0.52
CA HIS A 54 -0.63 19.50 0.39
C HIS A 54 -2.01 19.85 -0.18
N GLN A 55 -2.24 19.68 -1.48
CA GLN A 55 -3.55 19.90 -2.12
C GLN A 55 -4.57 18.81 -1.74
N TYR A 56 -4.12 17.64 -1.29
CA TYR A 56 -4.97 16.51 -0.89
C TYR A 56 -5.08 16.40 0.63
N ARG A 57 -6.29 16.20 1.16
CA ARG A 57 -6.50 16.04 2.61
C ARG A 57 -5.98 14.70 3.14
N GLY A 58 -5.97 13.64 2.33
CA GLY A 58 -5.43 12.36 2.74
C GLY A 58 -5.42 11.31 1.62
N THR A 59 -4.78 10.17 1.89
CA THR A 59 -4.79 9.01 1.00
C THR A 59 -5.93 8.07 1.34
N HIS A 60 -6.52 7.43 0.33
CA HIS A 60 -7.46 6.34 0.52
C HIS A 60 -6.78 5.09 1.10
N MET A 61 -6.81 4.94 2.43
CA MET A 61 -6.09 3.89 3.15
C MET A 61 -6.45 2.45 2.72
N SER A 62 -7.71 2.23 2.32
CA SER A 62 -8.18 0.93 1.81
C SER A 62 -7.46 0.51 0.52
N ARG A 63 -7.03 1.47 -0.31
CA ARG A 63 -6.33 1.17 -1.58
C ARG A 63 -5.00 0.45 -1.36
N PHE A 64 -4.30 0.69 -0.25
CA PHE A 64 -3.08 -0.05 0.08
C PHE A 64 -3.37 -1.54 0.28
N ILE A 65 -4.44 -1.86 1.02
CA ILE A 65 -4.86 -3.24 1.28
C ILE A 65 -5.39 -3.91 0.01
N GLU A 66 -6.11 -3.18 -0.84
CA GLU A 66 -6.55 -3.68 -2.14
C GLU A 66 -5.40 -4.07 -3.07
N ILE A 67 -4.33 -3.26 -3.09
CA ILE A 67 -3.12 -3.57 -3.87
C ILE A 67 -2.48 -4.83 -3.29
N LEU A 68 -2.23 -4.90 -1.98
CA LEU A 68 -1.68 -6.09 -1.32
C LEU A 68 -2.47 -7.36 -1.66
N ASN A 69 -3.80 -7.30 -1.58
CA ASN A 69 -4.67 -8.45 -1.87
C ASN A 69 -4.67 -8.89 -3.32
N ARG A 70 -4.46 -7.99 -4.28
CA ARG A 70 -4.31 -8.38 -5.69
C ARG A 70 -3.02 -9.12 -5.99
N HIS A 71 -2.00 -8.93 -5.15
CA HIS A 71 -0.72 -9.66 -5.24
C HIS A 71 -0.62 -10.84 -4.25
N ARG A 72 -1.73 -11.24 -3.63
CA ARG A 72 -1.78 -12.36 -2.66
C ARG A 72 -1.17 -13.64 -3.25
N GLY A 73 -0.30 -14.29 -2.46
CA GLY A 73 0.34 -15.55 -2.85
C GLY A 73 1.45 -15.42 -3.90
N LYS A 74 1.71 -14.20 -4.40
CA LYS A 74 2.79 -13.90 -5.36
C LYS A 74 3.81 -12.92 -4.80
N ILE A 75 3.75 -12.57 -3.50
CA ILE A 75 4.69 -11.62 -2.88
C ILE A 75 6.06 -12.28 -2.72
N THR A 76 6.80 -12.28 -3.82
CA THR A 76 8.23 -12.58 -3.93
C THR A 76 8.99 -11.26 -4.10
N THR A 77 10.30 -11.29 -3.95
CA THR A 77 11.16 -10.13 -4.27
C THR A 77 10.94 -9.59 -5.69
N THR A 78 10.62 -10.46 -6.65
CA THR A 78 10.31 -10.06 -8.03
C THR A 78 8.96 -9.37 -8.18
N ALA A 79 7.97 -9.70 -7.35
CA ALA A 79 6.63 -9.10 -7.41
C ALA A 79 6.55 -7.70 -6.77
N VAL A 80 7.49 -7.35 -5.88
CA VAL A 80 7.54 -6.03 -5.22
C VAL A 80 7.54 -4.89 -6.25
N ARG A 81 8.25 -5.04 -7.37
CA ARG A 81 8.26 -4.02 -8.44
C ARG A 81 6.86 -3.77 -8.99
N GLY A 82 6.09 -4.82 -9.27
CA GLY A 82 4.71 -4.69 -9.77
C GLY A 82 3.79 -4.00 -8.77
N ILE A 83 3.94 -4.31 -7.48
CA ILE A 83 3.21 -3.65 -6.40
C ILE A 83 3.51 -2.15 -6.37
N LEU A 84 4.79 -1.77 -6.48
CA LEU A 84 5.21 -0.36 -6.46
C LEU A 84 4.70 0.42 -7.67
N GLU A 85 4.77 -0.15 -8.88
CA GLU A 85 4.22 0.51 -10.08
C GLU A 85 2.71 0.72 -9.96
N GLU A 86 2.00 -0.28 -9.42
CA GLU A 86 0.56 -0.15 -9.20
C GLU A 86 0.22 0.92 -8.15
N MET A 87 1.02 1.04 -7.09
CA MET A 87 0.87 2.11 -6.10
C MET A 87 1.00 3.50 -6.74
N LYS A 88 2.02 3.71 -7.58
CA LYS A 88 2.20 5.00 -8.30
C LYS A 88 0.98 5.37 -9.11
N VAL A 89 0.48 4.43 -9.91
CA VAL A 89 -0.70 4.65 -10.77
C VAL A 89 -1.95 4.95 -9.93
N ARG A 90 -2.19 4.22 -8.84
CA ARG A 90 -3.42 4.36 -8.03
C ARG A 90 -3.44 5.56 -7.10
N PHE A 91 -2.28 6.07 -6.72
CA PHE A 91 -2.16 7.24 -5.85
C PHE A 91 -1.73 8.51 -6.59
N GLN A 92 -1.50 8.44 -7.92
CA GLN A 92 -0.99 9.55 -8.74
C GLN A 92 0.28 10.17 -8.13
N ALA A 93 1.15 9.30 -7.62
CA ALA A 93 2.39 9.62 -6.89
C ALA A 93 3.63 9.11 -7.63
#